data_AF-A0A7S1AQB9-F1
#
_entry.id   AF-A0A7S1AQB9-F1
#
_cell.length_a   1.000
_cell.length_b   1.000
_cell.length_c   1.000
_cell.angle_alpha   90.00
_cell.angle_beta   90.00
_cell.angle_gamma   90.00
#
_symmetry.space_group_name_H-M   'P 1'
#
loop_
_entity.id
_entity.type
_entity.pdbx_description
1 polymer ?
#
loop_
_entity_poly.entity_id
_entity_poly.type
_entity_poly.pdbx_seq_one_letter_code
_entity_poly.pdbx_strand_id
1 'polypeptide(L)'
;CMSGSGGVDVCLRLPGVVTRVLATMARANRLAALTEMFRVSHNVPSTPLRSLSGEIRERTIWGYWAQGAEQMPVFFQLCVDTWRHHNPNWDVRVLNLDNVGEFLSEAELPNRFSQMFSHQTASDAVRLALLSRYG
;
A
#
# COMPACT_ATOMS: atom_id res chain seq x y z
N CYS A 1 61.91 4.92 -26.40
CA CYS A 1 62.35 3.95 -27.42
C CYS A 1 61.11 3.23 -27.96
N MET A 2 60.85 3.41 -29.27
CA MET A 2 60.16 2.52 -30.25
C MET A 2 58.99 1.63 -29.78
N SER A 3 57.84 1.47 -30.44
CA SER A 3 57.22 1.98 -31.68
C SER A 3 55.79 1.40 -31.76
N GLY A 4 54.86 2.09 -32.44
CA GLY A 4 53.60 1.57 -33.01
C GLY A 4 52.46 1.34 -32.00
N SER A 5 51.18 1.58 -32.30
CA SER A 5 50.50 1.60 -33.59
C SER A 5 49.21 2.43 -33.50
N GLY A 6 48.78 2.95 -34.65
CA GLY A 6 47.69 3.90 -34.80
C GLY A 6 46.33 3.46 -34.25
N GLY A 7 45.68 4.42 -33.61
CA GLY A 7 44.26 4.48 -33.38
C GLY A 7 43.95 5.96 -33.22
N VAL A 8 43.44 6.59 -34.28
CA VAL A 8 42.93 7.96 -34.19
C VAL A 8 41.76 7.93 -33.21
N ASP A 9 42.03 8.35 -31.98
CA ASP A 9 41.03 8.53 -30.94
C ASP A 9 40.16 9.71 -31.39
N VAL A 10 39.13 9.43 -32.19
CA VAL A 10 38.10 10.42 -32.55
C VAL A 10 37.28 10.63 -31.28
N CYS A 11 37.82 11.48 -30.40
CA CYS A 11 37.11 12.08 -29.29
C CYS A 11 36.01 12.96 -29.90
N LEU A 12 34.87 12.35 -30.22
CA LEU A 12 33.64 13.05 -30.59
C LEU A 12 33.24 13.92 -29.39
N ARG A 13 33.76 15.15 -29.34
CA ARG A 13 33.25 16.21 -28.47
C ARG A 13 31.85 16.54 -28.93
N LEU A 14 30.87 15.84 -28.35
CA LEU A 14 29.47 16.16 -28.55
C LEU A 14 29.25 17.62 -28.09
N PRO A 15 28.63 18.47 -28.91
CA PRO A 15 28.36 19.86 -28.52
C PRO A 15 27.53 19.86 -27.22
N GLY A 16 27.78 20.81 -26.32
CA GLY A 16 27.22 20.80 -24.95
C GLY A 16 25.69 20.68 -24.87
N VAL A 17 24.97 21.02 -25.95
CA VAL A 17 23.53 20.78 -26.11
C VAL A 17 23.21 19.28 -26.20
N VAL A 18 23.97 18.50 -26.95
CA VAL A 18 23.79 17.04 -27.11
C VAL A 18 24.06 16.32 -25.79
N THR A 19 25.09 16.72 -25.03
CA THR A 19 25.36 16.18 -23.70
C THR A 19 24.22 16.47 -22.71
N ARG A 20 23.61 17.67 -22.78
CA ARG A 20 22.44 18.02 -21.96
C ARG A 20 21.19 17.24 -22.35
N VAL A 21 20.94 17.03 -23.65
CA VAL A 21 19.80 16.23 -24.13
C VAL A 21 19.96 14.78 -23.70
N LEU A 22 21.14 14.18 -23.88
CA LEU A 22 21.43 12.81 -23.44
C LEU A 22 21.31 12.64 -21.91
N ALA A 23 21.80 13.60 -21.12
CA ALA A 23 21.64 13.58 -19.66
C ALA A 23 20.15 13.73 -19.23
N THR A 24 19.38 14.54 -19.95
CA THR A 24 17.94 14.71 -19.70
C THR A 24 17.16 13.46 -20.07
N MET A 25 17.47 12.82 -21.21
CA MET A 25 16.89 11.54 -21.61
C MET A 25 17.26 10.41 -20.64
N ALA A 26 18.50 10.39 -20.13
CA ALA A 26 18.92 9.44 -19.11
C ALA A 26 18.20 9.64 -17.76
N ARG A 27 17.90 10.90 -17.37
CA ARG A 27 17.11 11.23 -16.18
C ARG A 27 15.63 10.87 -16.37
N ALA A 28 15.07 11.16 -17.54
CA ALA A 28 13.70 10.80 -17.90
C ALA A 28 13.52 9.27 -17.94
N ASN A 29 14.46 8.53 -18.53
CA ASN A 29 14.46 7.07 -18.51
C ASN A 29 14.59 6.52 -17.08
N ARG A 30 15.37 7.16 -16.21
CA ARG A 30 15.43 6.78 -14.79
C ARG A 30 14.12 7.02 -14.05
N LEU A 31 13.45 8.15 -14.29
CA LEU A 31 12.15 8.44 -13.69
C LEU A 31 11.07 7.51 -14.24
N ALA A 32 11.08 7.21 -15.53
CA ALA A 32 10.18 6.24 -16.15
C ALA A 32 10.41 4.84 -15.58
N ALA A 33 11.67 4.42 -15.44
CA ALA A 33 12.02 3.14 -14.81
C ALA A 33 11.62 3.09 -13.32
N LEU A 34 11.82 4.17 -12.57
CA LEU A 34 11.36 4.27 -11.17
C LEU A 34 9.84 4.26 -11.06
N THR A 35 9.14 4.93 -11.98
CA THR A 35 7.68 4.95 -12.03
C THR A 35 7.15 3.58 -12.41
N GLU A 36 7.81 2.87 -13.33
CA GLU A 36 7.44 1.52 -13.73
C GLU A 36 7.72 0.52 -12.60
N MET A 37 8.88 0.59 -11.95
CA MET A 37 9.18 -0.19 -10.75
C MET A 37 8.17 0.11 -9.62
N PHE A 38 7.79 1.37 -9.43
CA PHE A 38 6.78 1.76 -8.45
C PHE A 38 5.41 1.18 -8.81
N ARG A 39 4.97 1.28 -10.07
CA ARG A 39 3.71 0.71 -10.57
C ARG A 39 3.67 -0.81 -10.44
N VAL A 40 4.74 -1.49 -10.82
CA VAL A 40 4.86 -2.95 -10.68
C VAL A 40 4.83 -3.36 -9.21
N SER A 41 5.45 -2.56 -8.33
CA SER A 41 5.50 -2.81 -6.90
C SER A 41 4.22 -2.45 -6.13
N HIS A 42 3.39 -1.52 -6.62
CA HIS A 42 2.26 -0.96 -5.85
C HIS A 42 0.88 -1.04 -6.54
N ASN A 43 0.81 -1.36 -7.85
CA ASN A 43 -0.46 -1.41 -8.61
C ASN A 43 -0.75 -2.76 -9.29
N VAL A 44 0.12 -3.76 -9.14
CA VAL A 44 -0.24 -5.13 -9.49
C VAL A 44 -1.05 -5.69 -8.33
N PRO A 45 -2.31 -6.11 -8.52
CA PRO A 45 -3.04 -6.86 -7.49
C PRO A 45 -2.23 -8.13 -7.26
N SER A 46 -1.41 -8.14 -6.21
CA SER A 46 -0.35 -9.14 -6.03
C SER A 46 -0.90 -10.46 -5.50
N THR A 47 -2.20 -10.51 -5.25
CA THR A 47 -2.84 -11.61 -4.53
C THR A 47 -3.87 -12.23 -5.47
N PRO A 48 -3.63 -13.42 -6.06
CA PRO A 48 -4.77 -14.28 -6.42
C PRO A 48 -5.59 -14.42 -5.15
N LEU A 49 -6.89 -14.11 -5.20
CA LEU A 49 -7.85 -14.05 -4.08
C LEU A 49 -7.52 -15.11 -3.01
N ARG A 50 -6.60 -14.76 -2.09
CA ARG A 50 -6.10 -15.73 -1.13
C ARG A 50 -7.24 -15.91 -0.15
N SER A 51 -7.59 -17.14 0.18
CA SER A 51 -8.62 -17.45 1.16
C SER A 51 -8.15 -16.99 2.56
N LEU A 52 -8.11 -15.68 2.80
CA LEU A 52 -8.07 -15.14 4.15
C LEU A 52 -9.35 -15.63 4.80
N SER A 53 -9.14 -16.44 5.82
CA SER A 53 -10.04 -17.49 6.30
C SER A 53 -10.99 -17.03 7.41
N GLY A 54 -11.12 -15.72 7.63
CA GLY A 54 -12.24 -15.21 8.39
C GLY A 54 -13.53 -15.56 7.66
N GLU A 55 -14.44 -16.32 8.29
CA GLU A 55 -15.77 -16.55 7.73
C GLU A 55 -16.44 -15.17 7.53
N ILE A 56 -16.61 -14.71 6.30
CA ILE A 56 -17.20 -13.38 6.03
C ILE A 56 -18.67 -13.56 5.69
N ARG A 57 -19.53 -12.88 6.44
CA ARG A 57 -20.95 -12.78 6.11
C ARG A 57 -21.13 -11.69 5.05
N GLU A 58 -22.03 -11.92 4.09
CA GLU A 58 -22.35 -10.94 3.03
C GLU A 58 -22.72 -9.56 3.60
N ARG A 59 -23.31 -9.54 4.80
CA ARG A 59 -23.74 -8.33 5.52
C ARG A 59 -22.80 -8.03 6.68
N THR A 60 -21.58 -7.62 6.38
CA THR A 60 -20.58 -7.24 7.41
C THR A 60 -20.44 -5.72 7.49
N ILE A 61 -20.52 -5.17 8.70
CA ILE A 61 -20.17 -3.78 9.01
C ILE A 61 -18.79 -3.79 9.66
N TRP A 62 -17.86 -3.09 9.01
CA TRP A 62 -16.47 -3.02 9.43
C TRP A 62 -16.19 -1.80 10.32
N GLY A 63 -15.51 -2.03 11.43
CA GLY A 63 -14.90 -1.02 12.28
C GLY A 63 -13.44 -1.34 12.52
N TYR A 64 -12.66 -0.33 12.92
CA TYR A 64 -11.27 -0.52 13.33
C TYR A 64 -10.98 0.32 14.57
N TRP A 65 -10.40 -0.33 15.58
CA TRP A 65 -9.85 0.31 16.77
C TRP A 65 -8.54 -0.38 17.11
N ALA A 66 -7.42 0.31 16.94
CA ALA A 66 -6.08 -0.29 16.99
C ALA A 66 -5.81 -1.09 18.28
N GLN A 67 -6.30 -0.58 19.41
CA GLN A 67 -6.16 -1.17 20.74
C GLN A 67 -7.17 -2.30 21.03
N GLY A 68 -8.16 -2.52 20.16
CA GLY A 68 -9.27 -3.44 20.38
C GLY A 68 -10.52 -2.79 20.97
N ALA A 69 -11.68 -3.37 20.64
CA ALA A 69 -12.99 -2.83 21.03
C ALA A 69 -13.17 -2.69 22.55
N GLU A 70 -12.56 -3.59 23.34
CA GLU A 70 -12.60 -3.56 24.81
C GLU A 70 -11.91 -2.31 25.40
N GLN A 71 -10.90 -1.77 24.70
CA GLN A 71 -10.17 -0.57 25.15
C GLN A 71 -10.81 0.74 24.67
N MET A 72 -11.92 0.64 23.94
CA MET A 72 -12.63 1.79 23.42
C MET A 72 -13.37 2.51 24.56
N PRO A 73 -13.47 3.85 24.57
CA PRO A 73 -14.32 4.55 25.52
C PRO A 73 -15.77 4.05 25.49
N VAL A 74 -16.41 3.97 26.65
CA VAL A 74 -17.78 3.41 26.84
C VAL A 74 -18.79 3.98 25.85
N PHE A 75 -18.72 5.29 25.56
CA PHE A 75 -19.61 5.93 24.60
C PHE A 75 -19.55 5.28 23.20
N PHE A 76 -18.36 4.95 22.72
CA PHE A 76 -18.23 4.33 21.40
C PHE A 76 -18.56 2.83 21.44
N GLN A 77 -18.34 2.15 22.56
CA GLN A 77 -18.84 0.77 22.75
C GLN A 77 -20.38 0.74 22.62
N LEU A 78 -21.07 1.70 23.26
CA LEU A 78 -22.52 1.87 23.11
C LEU A 78 -22.95 2.12 21.66
N CYS A 79 -22.15 2.87 20.89
CA CYS A 79 -22.42 3.04 19.45
C CYS A 79 -22.34 1.69 18.71
N VAL A 80 -21.29 0.89 18.95
CA VAL A 80 -21.14 -0.45 18.35
C VAL A 80 -22.30 -1.36 18.75
N ASP A 81 -22.69 -1.34 20.02
CA ASP A 81 -23.78 -2.18 20.52
C ASP A 81 -25.14 -1.73 19.99
N THR A 82 -25.36 -0.43 19.79
CA THR A 82 -26.55 0.09 19.11
C THR A 82 -26.63 -0.45 17.68
N TRP A 83 -25.52 -0.46 16.94
CA TRP A 83 -25.49 -1.06 15.61
C TRP A 83 -25.82 -2.56 15.65
N ARG A 84 -25.23 -3.32 16.58
CA ARG A 84 -25.54 -4.75 16.75
C ARG A 84 -27.01 -4.99 17.09
N HIS A 85 -27.57 -4.20 18.00
CA HIS A 85 -28.95 -4.32 18.46
C HIS A 85 -29.96 -4.09 17.33
N HIS A 86 -29.76 -3.03 16.53
CA HIS A 86 -30.67 -2.68 15.44
C HIS A 86 -30.44 -3.49 14.15
N ASN A 87 -29.33 -4.22 14.03
CA ASN A 87 -28.97 -4.98 12.83
C ASN A 87 -28.63 -6.44 13.18
N PRO A 88 -29.57 -7.22 13.74
CA PRO A 88 -29.29 -8.57 14.26
C PRO A 88 -28.83 -9.57 13.19
N ASN A 89 -29.16 -9.31 11.93
CA ASN A 89 -28.77 -10.13 10.78
C ASN A 89 -27.45 -9.66 10.12
N TRP A 90 -26.84 -8.61 10.65
CA TRP A 90 -25.55 -8.10 10.20
C TRP A 90 -24.44 -8.53 11.16
N ASP A 91 -23.25 -8.66 10.61
CA ASP A 91 -22.04 -8.94 11.37
C ASP A 91 -21.29 -7.64 11.63
N VAL A 92 -21.32 -7.13 12.86
CA VAL A 92 -20.63 -5.89 13.23
C VAL A 92 -19.27 -6.23 13.84
N ARG A 93 -18.21 -6.10 13.04
CA ARG A 93 -16.84 -6.49 13.39
C ARG A 93 -15.94 -5.29 13.58
N VAL A 94 -15.34 -5.18 14.76
CA VAL A 94 -14.32 -4.16 15.06
C VAL A 94 -12.96 -4.85 15.10
N LEU A 95 -12.15 -4.60 14.07
CA LEU A 95 -10.79 -5.11 13.96
C LEU A 95 -9.81 -4.28 14.80
N ASN A 96 -8.66 -4.86 15.09
CA ASN A 96 -7.57 -4.24 15.84
C ASN A 96 -6.22 -4.60 15.20
N LEU A 97 -5.12 -4.12 15.78
CA LEU A 97 -3.78 -4.40 15.24
C LEU A 97 -3.43 -5.89 15.22
N ASP A 98 -3.96 -6.66 16.17
CA ASP A 98 -3.61 -8.07 16.34
C ASP A 98 -4.34 -8.97 15.33
N ASN A 99 -5.59 -8.64 14.98
CA ASN A 99 -6.44 -9.48 14.14
C ASN A 99 -6.66 -8.96 12.71
N VAL A 100 -6.24 -7.73 12.39
CA VAL A 100 -6.41 -7.18 11.03
C VAL A 100 -5.73 -8.05 9.96
N GLY A 101 -4.63 -8.71 10.33
CA GLY A 101 -3.89 -9.64 9.46
C GLY A 101 -4.68 -10.89 9.05
N GLU A 102 -5.77 -11.23 9.76
CA GLU A 102 -6.66 -12.33 9.40
C GLU A 102 -7.57 -11.98 8.20
N PHE A 103 -7.75 -10.68 7.94
CA PHE A 103 -8.67 -10.14 6.93
C PHE A 103 -7.97 -9.39 5.80
N LEU A 104 -6.81 -8.80 6.08
CA LEU A 104 -6.01 -8.05 5.13
C LEU A 104 -4.57 -8.52 5.17
N SER A 105 -3.99 -8.74 4.00
CA SER A 105 -2.55 -9.00 3.87
C SER A 105 -1.74 -7.71 4.01
N GLU A 106 -0.45 -7.84 4.32
CA GLU A 106 0.46 -6.69 4.41
C GLU A 106 0.52 -5.88 3.11
N ALA A 107 0.30 -6.51 1.96
CA ALA A 107 0.28 -5.85 0.65
C ALA A 107 -0.96 -4.95 0.44
N GLU A 108 -2.03 -5.17 1.19
CA GLU A 108 -3.26 -4.37 1.13
C GLU A 108 -3.24 -3.18 2.10
N LEU A 109 -2.22 -3.11 2.96
CA LEU A 109 -2.05 -2.06 3.95
C LEU A 109 -0.84 -1.18 3.59
N PRO A 110 -0.81 0.08 4.09
CA PRO A 110 0.36 0.93 3.93
C PRO A 110 1.64 0.31 4.47
N ASN A 111 2.77 0.61 3.84
CA ASN A 111 4.09 0.21 4.34
C ASN A 111 4.25 0.65 5.81
N ARG A 112 4.68 -0.29 6.66
CA ARG A 112 4.84 -0.07 8.12
C ARG A 112 3.52 0.34 8.81
N PHE A 113 2.39 -0.21 8.37
CA PHE A 113 1.07 0.03 8.96
C PHE A 113 1.06 -0.03 10.51
N SER A 114 1.71 -1.03 11.09
CA SER A 114 1.80 -1.22 12.55
C SER A 114 2.57 -0.11 13.28
N GLN A 115 3.33 0.72 12.56
CA GLN A 115 4.12 1.83 13.10
C GLN A 115 3.44 3.19 12.88
N MET A 116 2.22 3.22 12.32
CA MET A 116 1.53 4.48 12.06
C MET A 116 1.03 5.12 13.37
N PHE A 117 1.51 6.33 13.63
CA PHE A 117 1.12 7.11 14.81
C PHE A 117 -0.30 7.71 14.71
N SER A 118 -0.79 7.93 13.48
CA SER A 118 -2.13 8.49 13.26
C SER A 118 -3.17 7.38 13.26
N HIS A 119 -3.95 7.29 14.33
CA HIS A 119 -5.06 6.35 14.44
C HIS A 119 -6.15 6.59 13.38
N GLN A 120 -6.38 7.86 13.00
CA GLN A 120 -7.35 8.20 11.96
C GLN A 120 -6.89 7.65 10.61
N THR A 121 -5.64 7.90 10.24
CA THR A 121 -5.07 7.40 8.97
C THR A 121 -5.02 5.87 8.95
N ALA A 122 -4.73 5.23 10.08
CA ALA A 122 -4.82 3.78 10.19
C ALA A 122 -6.24 3.25 9.96
N SER A 123 -7.22 3.89 10.57
CA SER A 123 -8.63 3.54 10.37
C SER A 123 -9.05 3.71 8.91
N ASP A 124 -8.66 4.81 8.27
CA ASP A 124 -8.99 5.08 6.87
C ASP A 124 -8.38 4.02 5.94
N ALA A 125 -7.11 3.66 6.15
CA ALA A 125 -6.43 2.64 5.37
C ALA A 125 -7.12 1.27 5.49
N VAL A 126 -7.43 0.84 6.71
CA VAL A 126 -8.13 -0.44 6.95
C VAL A 126 -9.51 -0.43 6.32
N ARG A 127 -10.28 0.66 6.47
CA ARG A 127 -11.62 0.76 5.87
C ARG A 127 -11.57 0.66 4.35
N LEU A 128 -10.67 1.39 3.69
CA LEU A 128 -10.55 1.34 2.24
C LEU A 128 -10.12 -0.04 1.74
N ALA A 129 -9.18 -0.69 2.44
CA ALA A 129 -8.74 -2.04 2.09
C ALA A 129 -9.87 -3.09 2.27
N LEU A 130 -10.62 -3.02 3.37
CA LEU A 130 -11.76 -3.91 3.60
C LEU A 130 -12.87 -3.73 2.56
N LEU A 131 -13.26 -2.49 2.25
CA LEU A 131 -14.28 -2.21 1.23
C LEU A 131 -13.82 -2.65 -0.16
N SER A 132 -12.55 -2.41 -0.50
CA SER A 132 -11.96 -2.85 -1.78
C SER A 132 -11.99 -4.37 -1.94
N ARG A 133 -11.96 -5.12 -0.83
CA ARG A 133 -11.88 -6.58 -0.84
C ARG A 133 -13.24 -7.25 -0.70
N TYR A 134 -14.08 -6.75 0.20
CA TYR A 134 -15.28 -7.43 0.67
C TYR A 134 -16.59 -6.74 0.30
N GLY A 135 -16.54 -5.48 -0.14
CA GLY A 135 -17.74 -4.66 -0.36
C GLY A 135 -18.02 -3.76 0.83
#